data_AF-F3Z1S6-F1
#
_entry.id   AF-F3Z1S6-F1
#
_cell.length_a   1.000
_cell.length_b   1.000
_cell.length_c   1.000
_cell.angle_alpha   90.00
_cell.angle_beta   90.00
_cell.angle_gamma   90.00
#
_symmetry.space_group_name_H-M   'P 1'
#
loop_
_entity.id
_entity.type
_entity.pdbx_description
1 polymer ?
#
loop_
_entity_poly.entity_id
_entity_poly.type
_entity_poly.pdbx_seq_one_letter_code
_entity_poly.pdbx_strand_id
1 'polypeptide(L)'
;MDVTIIPPDSELPVERAFSLSMTVRTFKGRRDVDIHLFRHTWNPAEEQDYDWDALIGPPIATESSVSPAEIAGSRLVLLESFTREERDRIVDFLTRQYQDRLTAILSRPLTFPIPAGLTGLSQVRAGENIGLVDFSRIRSYTLPIPLRGLYDLNQHKPIIATTETNP
;
A
#
# COMPACT_ATOMS: atom_id res chain seq x y z
N MET A 1 2.63 -13.41 -14.90
CA MET A 1 2.59 -12.43 -13.79
C MET A 1 3.33 -11.23 -14.30
N ASP A 2 2.69 -10.06 -14.24
CA ASP A 2 3.24 -8.83 -14.78
C ASP A 2 3.84 -8.00 -13.66
N VAL A 3 5.04 -7.45 -13.87
CA VAL A 3 5.70 -6.57 -12.90
C VAL A 3 5.88 -5.21 -13.55
N THR A 4 5.25 -4.19 -12.98
CA THR A 4 5.32 -2.81 -13.47
C THR A 4 5.95 -1.93 -12.40
N ILE A 5 7.12 -1.36 -12.70
CA ILE A 5 7.78 -0.38 -11.84
C ILE A 5 7.78 0.95 -12.58
N ILE A 6 6.96 1.88 -12.11
CA ILE A 6 6.91 3.23 -12.67
C ILE A 6 8.07 4.04 -12.07
N PRO A 7 8.96 4.63 -12.87
CA PRO A 7 10.01 5.51 -12.36
C PRO A 7 9.42 6.86 -11.91
N PRO A 8 10.09 7.60 -11.02
CA PRO A 8 9.71 8.98 -10.72
C PRO A 8 9.96 9.89 -11.92
N ASP A 9 9.04 10.82 -12.15
CA ASP A 9 9.13 11.82 -13.23
C ASP A 9 10.18 12.91 -12.93
N SER A 10 10.56 13.06 -11.66
CA SER A 10 11.57 14.01 -11.18
C SER A 10 12.39 13.40 -10.04
N GLU A 11 13.40 14.14 -9.58
CA GLU A 11 14.07 13.80 -8.32
C GLU A 11 13.07 13.80 -7.16
N LEU A 12 13.18 12.80 -6.29
CA LEU A 12 12.30 12.63 -5.15
C LEU A 12 12.88 13.37 -3.95
N PRO A 13 12.06 14.07 -3.14
CA PRO A 13 12.56 14.84 -2.01
C PRO A 13 13.06 13.94 -0.86
N VAL A 14 12.69 12.66 -0.86
CA VAL A 14 13.06 11.66 0.15
C VAL A 14 13.26 10.29 -0.50
N GLU A 15 14.05 9.43 0.14
CA GLU A 15 14.26 8.05 -0.32
C GLU A 15 13.00 7.18 -0.20
N ARG A 16 12.23 7.38 0.88
CA ARG A 16 10.97 6.67 1.16
C ARG A 16 9.83 7.32 0.42
N ALA A 17 9.64 6.84 -0.80
CA ALA A 17 8.72 7.43 -1.75
C ALA A 17 8.08 6.40 -2.67
N PHE A 18 8.25 5.09 -2.44
CA PHE A 18 7.66 4.07 -3.30
C PHE A 18 6.48 3.38 -2.63
N SER A 19 5.34 3.46 -3.28
CA SER A 19 4.17 2.63 -2.99
C SER A 19 4.25 1.32 -3.76
N LEU A 20 3.71 0.25 -3.17
CA LEU A 20 3.64 -1.06 -3.81
C LEU A 20 2.25 -1.67 -3.63
N SER A 21 1.76 -2.34 -4.66
CA SER A 21 0.62 -3.24 -4.57
C SER A 21 0.91 -4.53 -5.33
N MET A 22 0.20 -5.58 -4.97
CA MET A 22 0.19 -6.84 -5.71
C MET A 22 -1.24 -7.28 -5.95
N THR A 23 -1.48 -7.93 -7.09
CA THR A 23 -2.78 -8.51 -7.43
C THR A 23 -2.70 -10.02 -7.28
N VAL A 24 -3.54 -10.58 -6.41
CA VAL A 24 -3.65 -12.02 -6.16
C VAL A 24 -4.75 -12.59 -7.04
N ARG A 25 -4.42 -13.62 -7.84
CA ARG A 25 -5.36 -14.21 -8.81
C ARG A 25 -6.69 -14.62 -8.19
N THR A 26 -6.61 -15.26 -7.03
CA THR A 26 -7.76 -15.73 -6.27
C THR A 26 -7.50 -15.55 -4.78
N PHE A 27 -8.37 -14.80 -4.11
CA PHE A 27 -8.25 -14.55 -2.67
C PHE A 27 -9.63 -14.40 -2.03
N LYS A 28 -9.90 -15.17 -0.97
CA LYS A 28 -11.16 -15.15 -0.19
C LYS A 28 -12.44 -15.11 -1.05
N GLY A 29 -12.53 -15.96 -2.07
CA GLY A 29 -13.72 -16.05 -2.92
C GLY A 29 -13.83 -14.97 -4.01
N ARG A 30 -12.85 -14.08 -4.12
CA ARG A 30 -12.76 -13.03 -5.15
C ARG A 30 -11.61 -13.30 -6.13
N ARG A 31 -11.74 -12.79 -7.35
CA ARG A 31 -10.69 -12.81 -8.38
C ARG A 31 -9.98 -11.46 -8.46
N ASP A 32 -8.70 -11.52 -8.82
CA ASP A 32 -7.85 -10.36 -9.08
C ASP A 32 -7.94 -9.32 -7.95
N VAL A 33 -7.63 -9.78 -6.73
CA VAL A 33 -7.71 -8.96 -5.52
C VAL A 33 -6.43 -8.16 -5.36
N ASP A 34 -6.58 -6.85 -5.26
CA ASP A 34 -5.48 -5.94 -5.02
C ASP A 34 -5.17 -5.87 -3.53
N ILE A 35 -3.89 -5.99 -3.22
CA ILE A 35 -3.35 -5.89 -1.88
C ILE A 35 -2.32 -4.75 -1.88
N HIS A 36 -2.64 -3.67 -1.19
CA HIS A 36 -1.76 -2.52 -0.99
C HIS A 36 -0.76 -2.83 0.10
N LEU A 37 0.52 -2.84 -0.25
CA LEU A 37 1.59 -3.20 0.65
C LEU A 37 2.10 -1.96 1.39
N PHE A 38 2.38 -2.12 2.67
CA PHE A 38 2.88 -1.03 3.50
C PHE A 38 3.81 -1.51 4.59
N ARG A 39 4.74 -0.63 4.98
CA ARG A 39 5.58 -0.78 6.16
C ARG A 39 4.73 -0.44 7.38
N HIS A 40 4.53 -1.40 8.28
CA HIS A 40 3.60 -1.22 9.42
C HIS A 40 4.26 -0.77 10.73
N THR A 41 5.59 -0.74 10.77
CA THR A 41 6.38 -0.21 11.88
C THR A 41 7.66 0.44 11.38
N TRP A 42 8.13 1.43 12.11
CA TRP A 42 9.37 2.16 11.83
C TRP A 42 10.00 2.65 13.13
N ASN A 43 11.22 3.17 13.03
CA ASN A 43 11.84 3.82 14.17
C ASN A 43 11.12 5.17 14.41
N PRO A 44 10.58 5.45 15.60
CA PRO A 44 9.92 6.72 15.88
C PRO A 44 10.83 7.95 15.68
N ALA A 45 12.15 7.79 15.80
CA ALA A 45 13.10 8.86 15.50
C ALA A 45 13.06 9.30 14.03
N GLU A 46 12.74 8.40 13.11
CA GLU A 46 12.63 8.70 11.67
C GLU A 46 11.59 9.79 11.39
N GLU A 47 10.53 9.87 12.21
CA GLU A 47 9.50 10.90 12.06
C GLU A 47 10.02 12.32 12.30
N GLN A 48 11.14 12.46 13.01
CA GLN A 48 11.72 13.77 13.35
C GLN A 48 12.69 14.27 12.27
N ASP A 49 13.14 13.39 11.38
CA ASP A 49 14.15 13.69 10.36
C ASP A 49 13.55 14.34 9.10
N TYR A 50 12.23 14.33 8.97
CA TYR A 50 11.53 14.85 7.79
C TYR A 50 11.11 16.30 7.93
N ASP A 51 11.32 17.08 6.86
CA ASP A 51 10.71 18.39 6.68
C ASP A 51 9.24 18.23 6.24
N TRP A 52 8.35 18.04 7.23
CA TRP A 52 6.93 17.80 6.98
C TRP A 52 6.22 18.97 6.28
N ASP A 53 6.71 20.20 6.44
CA ASP A 53 6.10 21.38 5.81
C ASP A 53 6.40 21.43 4.31
N ALA A 54 7.54 20.87 3.88
CA ALA A 54 7.86 20.69 2.47
C ALA A 54 7.21 19.44 1.84
N LEU A 55 6.97 18.39 2.66
CA LEU A 55 6.49 17.09 2.19
C LEU A 55 4.97 16.97 2.16
N ILE A 56 4.25 17.70 3.03
CA ILE A 56 2.80 17.68 3.11
C ILE A 56 2.22 18.96 2.49
N GLY A 57 1.38 18.78 1.48
CA GLY A 57 0.75 19.85 0.73
C GLY A 57 -0.66 20.17 1.21
N PRO A 58 -1.35 21.10 0.53
CA PRO A 58 -2.75 21.40 0.82
C PRO A 58 -3.64 20.16 0.61
N PRO A 59 -4.81 20.10 1.26
CA PRO A 59 -5.77 19.02 1.04
C PRO A 59 -6.32 19.03 -0.39
N ILE A 60 -6.74 17.85 -0.86
CA ILE A 60 -7.40 17.71 -2.18
C ILE A 60 -8.76 18.42 -2.20
N ALA A 61 -9.50 18.39 -1.07
CA ALA A 61 -10.79 19.07 -0.94
C ALA A 61 -10.61 20.48 -0.38
N THR A 62 -11.05 21.48 -1.14
CA THR A 62 -10.76 22.91 -0.93
C THR A 62 -11.59 23.62 0.16
N GLU A 63 -12.54 22.94 0.81
CA GLU A 63 -13.56 23.63 1.62
C GLU A 63 -13.52 23.37 3.13
N SER A 64 -12.60 22.54 3.61
CA SER A 64 -12.51 22.22 5.05
C SER A 64 -11.11 22.45 5.59
N SER A 65 -11.03 23.13 6.74
CA SER A 65 -9.83 23.16 7.56
C SER A 65 -9.43 21.72 7.91
N VAL A 66 -8.23 21.30 7.54
CA VAL A 66 -7.70 19.98 7.87
C VAL A 66 -7.39 19.91 9.35
N SER A 67 -7.93 18.92 10.04
CA SER A 67 -7.63 18.68 11.45
C SER A 67 -6.20 18.13 11.65
N PRO A 68 -5.60 18.29 12.84
CA PRO A 68 -4.30 17.70 13.14
C PRO A 68 -4.22 16.17 12.94
N ALA A 69 -5.33 15.46 13.16
CA ALA A 69 -5.40 14.01 12.96
C ALA A 69 -5.31 13.61 11.48
N GLU A 70 -5.89 14.43 10.60
CA GLU A 70 -5.86 14.26 9.15
C GLU A 70 -4.48 14.58 8.55
N ILE A 71 -3.77 15.56 9.12
CA ILE A 71 -2.36 15.82 8.80
C ILE A 71 -1.51 14.60 9.22
N ALA A 72 -1.74 14.06 10.42
CA ALA A 72 -1.03 12.88 10.90
C ALA A 72 -1.23 11.68 9.98
N GLY A 73 -2.45 11.45 9.47
CA GLY A 73 -2.72 10.38 8.50
C GLY A 73 -1.92 10.52 7.20
N SER A 74 -1.68 11.75 6.75
CA SER A 74 -0.90 12.03 5.54
C SER A 74 0.59 11.77 5.74
N ARG A 75 1.12 12.01 6.95
CA ARG A 75 2.49 11.60 7.33
C ARG A 75 2.66 10.09 7.30
N LEU A 76 1.63 9.34 7.73
CA LEU A 76 1.68 7.88 7.67
C LEU A 76 1.84 7.35 6.25
N VAL A 77 1.24 7.99 5.24
CA VAL A 77 1.43 7.60 3.83
C VAL A 77 2.92 7.54 3.45
N LEU A 78 3.71 8.50 3.93
CA LEU A 78 5.16 8.51 3.72
C LEU A 78 5.86 7.43 4.54
N LEU A 79 5.55 7.33 5.83
CA LEU A 79 6.18 6.38 6.75
C LEU A 79 5.90 4.91 6.40
N GLU A 80 4.76 4.65 5.78
CA GLU A 80 4.31 3.37 5.27
C GLU A 80 4.94 2.98 3.92
N SER A 81 5.57 3.94 3.24
CA SER A 81 6.22 3.74 1.94
C SER A 81 7.61 3.12 2.08
N PHE A 82 8.13 2.65 0.95
CA PHE A 82 9.40 1.92 0.87
C PHE A 82 10.49 2.77 0.23
N THR A 83 11.75 2.49 0.57
CA THR A 83 12.89 2.93 -0.23
C THR A 83 12.94 2.18 -1.55
N ARG A 84 13.80 2.62 -2.48
CA ARG A 84 14.05 1.94 -3.74
C ARG A 84 14.56 0.50 -3.52
N GLU A 85 15.49 0.33 -2.60
CA GLU A 85 16.11 -0.95 -2.27
C GLU A 85 15.12 -1.90 -1.61
N GLU A 86 14.29 -1.38 -0.70
CA GLU A 86 13.21 -2.14 -0.08
C GLU A 86 12.18 -2.59 -1.11
N ARG A 87 11.73 -1.69 -2.00
CA ARG A 87 10.85 -2.02 -3.13
C ARG A 87 11.43 -3.16 -3.95
N ASP A 88 12.68 -3.05 -4.39
CA ASP A 88 13.30 -4.05 -5.26
C ASP A 88 13.40 -5.41 -4.57
N ARG A 89 13.74 -5.44 -3.28
CA ARG A 89 13.75 -6.66 -2.46
C ARG A 89 12.35 -7.27 -2.33
N ILE A 90 11.32 -6.45 -2.13
CA ILE A 90 9.93 -6.92 -2.04
C ILE A 90 9.48 -7.50 -3.38
N VAL A 91 9.73 -6.81 -4.49
CA VAL A 91 9.38 -7.28 -5.84
C VAL A 91 10.07 -8.62 -6.14
N ASP A 92 11.37 -8.71 -5.87
CA ASP A 92 12.15 -9.94 -6.05
C ASP A 92 11.59 -11.10 -5.22
N PHE A 93 11.29 -10.83 -3.95
CA PHE A 93 10.73 -11.82 -3.04
C PHE A 93 9.36 -12.32 -3.53
N LEU A 94 8.45 -11.40 -3.85
CA LEU A 94 7.10 -11.74 -4.30
C LEU A 94 7.13 -12.51 -5.62
N THR A 95 7.99 -12.11 -6.55
CA THR A 95 8.19 -12.79 -7.82
C THR A 95 8.66 -14.23 -7.60
N ARG A 96 9.70 -14.44 -6.77
CA ARG A 96 10.26 -15.78 -6.54
C ARG A 96 9.30 -16.69 -5.76
N GLN A 97 8.64 -16.18 -4.74
CA GLN A 97 7.83 -16.99 -3.82
C GLN A 97 6.38 -17.18 -4.27
N TYR A 98 5.82 -16.23 -5.05
CA TYR A 98 4.39 -16.18 -5.33
C TYR A 98 4.03 -15.98 -6.81
N GLN A 99 4.96 -16.14 -7.77
CA GLN A 99 4.67 -16.02 -9.22
C GLN A 99 3.41 -16.79 -9.67
N ASP A 100 3.19 -17.99 -9.12
CA ASP A 100 2.07 -18.84 -9.52
C ASP A 100 0.74 -18.37 -8.95
N ARG A 101 0.74 -17.47 -7.95
CA ARG A 101 -0.46 -16.96 -7.27
C ARG A 101 -0.79 -15.52 -7.64
N LEU A 102 0.23 -14.75 -8.01
CA LEU A 102 0.07 -13.34 -8.39
C LEU A 102 -0.25 -13.21 -9.88
N THR A 103 -1.02 -12.19 -10.21
CA THR A 103 -1.25 -11.74 -11.59
C THR A 103 -0.43 -10.51 -11.89
N ALA A 104 -0.30 -9.58 -10.94
CA ALA A 104 0.49 -8.38 -11.10
C ALA A 104 1.22 -7.95 -9.82
N ILE A 105 2.32 -7.20 -10.00
CA ILE A 105 2.97 -6.38 -8.99
C ILE A 105 3.13 -4.98 -9.59
N LEU A 106 2.71 -3.95 -8.86
CA LEU A 106 2.80 -2.56 -9.29
C LEU A 106 3.58 -1.77 -8.24
N SER A 107 4.58 -1.02 -8.67
CA SER A 107 5.23 0.00 -7.84
C SER A 107 5.14 1.37 -8.51
N ARG A 108 4.83 2.39 -7.70
CA ARG A 108 4.75 3.77 -8.16
C ARG A 108 5.39 4.70 -7.14
N PRO A 109 6.08 5.75 -7.59
CA PRO A 109 6.51 6.83 -6.70
C PRO A 109 5.27 7.53 -6.13
N LEU A 110 5.37 8.02 -4.90
CA LEU A 110 4.42 8.97 -4.34
C LEU A 110 4.52 10.30 -5.10
N THR A 111 3.40 11.00 -5.18
CA THR A 111 3.37 12.36 -5.71
C THR A 111 3.61 13.34 -4.57
N PHE A 112 4.56 14.24 -4.76
CA PHE A 112 4.91 15.27 -3.79
C PHE A 112 4.48 16.67 -4.26
N PRO A 113 4.05 17.55 -3.34
CA PRO A 113 3.83 17.27 -1.93
C PRO A 113 2.63 16.34 -1.71
N ILE A 114 2.67 15.49 -0.67
CA ILE A 114 1.60 14.57 -0.33
C ILE A 114 0.41 15.38 0.17
N PRO A 115 -0.79 15.26 -0.42
CA PRO A 115 -1.93 16.04 0.03
C PRO A 115 -2.27 15.78 1.49
N ALA A 116 -2.59 16.82 2.25
CA ALA A 116 -3.13 16.67 3.60
C ALA A 116 -4.56 16.06 3.55
N GLY A 117 -4.99 15.43 4.65
CA GLY A 117 -6.31 14.78 4.70
C GLY A 117 -6.33 13.31 4.28
N LEU A 118 -5.18 12.72 3.98
CA LEU A 118 -5.09 11.29 3.67
C LEU A 118 -5.11 10.44 4.94
N THR A 119 -5.62 9.22 4.79
CA THR A 119 -5.61 8.18 5.83
C THR A 119 -4.49 7.19 5.53
N GLY A 120 -3.63 6.91 6.52
CA GLY A 120 -2.63 5.84 6.40
C GLY A 120 -3.28 4.46 6.37
N LEU A 121 -2.68 3.52 5.65
CA LEU A 121 -3.18 2.14 5.53
C LEU A 121 -3.21 1.42 6.88
N SER A 122 -2.29 1.75 7.79
CA SER A 122 -2.25 1.23 9.16
C SER A 122 -3.43 1.69 10.03
N GLN A 123 -4.10 2.81 9.67
CA GLN A 123 -5.27 3.32 10.40
C GLN A 123 -6.57 2.66 9.97
N VAL A 124 -6.57 1.95 8.82
CA VAL A 124 -7.77 1.30 8.30
C VAL A 124 -8.19 0.17 9.23
N ARG A 125 -9.44 0.22 9.69
CA ARG A 125 -10.01 -0.82 10.56
C ARG A 125 -10.45 -2.01 9.71
N ALA A 126 -9.98 -3.20 10.09
CA ALA A 126 -10.48 -4.43 9.51
C ALA A 126 -11.98 -4.60 9.80
N GLY A 127 -12.70 -5.09 8.80
CA GLY A 127 -14.12 -5.39 8.87
C GLY A 127 -14.42 -6.72 8.17
N GLU A 128 -15.65 -6.89 7.70
CA GLU A 128 -16.06 -8.11 6.99
C GLU A 128 -15.29 -8.29 5.66
N ASN A 129 -15.20 -7.21 4.87
CA ASN A 129 -14.61 -7.24 3.53
C ASN A 129 -13.22 -6.60 3.46
N ILE A 130 -12.86 -5.77 4.43
CA ILE A 130 -11.54 -5.14 4.54
C ILE A 130 -10.69 -5.93 5.52
N GLY A 131 -9.47 -6.29 5.14
CA GLY A 131 -8.58 -6.94 6.09
C GLY A 131 -7.10 -6.77 5.77
N LEU A 132 -6.30 -7.32 6.69
CA LEU A 132 -4.85 -7.19 6.69
C LEU A 132 -4.18 -8.55 6.49
N VAL A 133 -3.13 -8.56 5.68
CA VAL A 133 -2.17 -9.66 5.55
C VAL A 133 -0.94 -9.29 6.36
N ASP A 134 -0.62 -10.11 7.36
CA ASP A 134 0.60 -9.97 8.16
C ASP A 134 1.67 -10.93 7.63
N PHE A 135 2.61 -10.41 6.85
CA PHE A 135 3.65 -11.23 6.23
C PHE A 135 4.60 -11.85 7.24
N SER A 136 4.76 -11.25 8.42
CA SER A 136 5.61 -11.80 9.50
C SER A 136 5.12 -13.17 10.01
N ARG A 137 3.83 -13.48 9.82
CA ARG A 137 3.23 -14.76 10.19
C ARG A 137 3.39 -15.84 9.11
N ILE A 138 3.86 -15.47 7.92
CA ILE A 138 4.03 -16.39 6.80
C ILE A 138 5.42 -17.01 6.89
N ARG A 139 5.50 -18.34 6.99
CA ARG A 139 6.78 -19.06 7.19
C ARG A 139 7.82 -18.80 6.10
N SER A 140 7.39 -18.55 4.87
CA SER A 140 8.30 -18.27 3.74
C SER A 140 8.79 -16.82 3.71
N TYR A 141 8.31 -15.95 4.60
CA TYR A 141 8.72 -14.54 4.64
C TYR A 141 10.09 -14.37 5.30
N THR A 142 11.05 -13.88 4.53
CA THR A 142 12.47 -13.79 4.94
C THR A 142 13.04 -12.38 4.90
N LEU A 143 12.26 -11.40 4.45
CA LEU A 143 12.74 -10.02 4.34
C LEU A 143 12.76 -9.35 5.72
N PRO A 144 13.81 -8.57 6.06
CA PRO A 144 13.88 -7.79 7.30
C PRO A 144 13.07 -6.48 7.18
N ILE A 145 11.91 -6.53 6.53
CA ILE A 145 11.01 -5.40 6.31
C ILE A 145 9.72 -5.71 7.06
N PRO A 146 9.18 -4.83 7.91
CA PRO A 146 7.91 -5.06 8.59
C PRO A 146 6.75 -4.83 7.61
N LEU A 147 6.52 -5.80 6.73
CA LEU A 147 5.54 -5.73 5.63
C LEU A 147 4.15 -6.19 6.07
N ARG A 148 3.13 -5.40 5.74
CA ARG A 148 1.72 -5.79 5.76
C ARG A 148 1.07 -5.47 4.42
N GLY A 149 -0.07 -6.10 4.18
CA GLY A 149 -0.93 -5.81 3.04
C GLY A 149 -2.35 -5.46 3.48
N LEU A 150 -2.97 -4.44 2.91
CA LEU A 150 -4.38 -4.12 3.05
C LEU A 150 -5.13 -4.53 1.79
N TYR A 151 -6.27 -5.20 1.93
CA TYR A 151 -7.17 -5.52 0.82
C TYR A 151 -8.61 -5.13 1.17
N ASP A 152 -9.41 -4.85 0.14
CA ASP A 152 -10.85 -4.61 0.25
C ASP A 152 -11.61 -5.48 -0.77
N LEU A 153 -12.27 -6.54 -0.28
CA LEU A 153 -12.99 -7.49 -1.13
C LEU A 153 -14.20 -6.88 -1.85
N ASN A 154 -14.72 -5.72 -1.40
CA ASN A 154 -15.84 -5.06 -2.07
C ASN A 154 -15.46 -4.51 -3.45
N GLN A 155 -14.17 -4.24 -3.67
CA GLN A 155 -13.66 -3.70 -4.92
C GLN A 155 -13.46 -4.76 -6.01
N HIS A 156 -13.67 -6.05 -5.67
CA HIS A 156 -13.30 -7.17 -6.53
C HIS A 156 -14.47 -8.11 -6.84
N LYS A 157 -14.42 -8.68 -8.05
CA LYS A 157 -15.48 -9.57 -8.55
C LYS A 157 -15.45 -10.91 -7.83
N PRO A 158 -16.61 -11.45 -7.44
CA PRO A 158 -16.67 -12.82 -6.92
C PRO A 158 -16.29 -13.85 -8.00
N ILE A 159 -15.75 -14.98 -7.54
CA ILE A 159 -15.38 -16.10 -8.42
C ILE A 159 -16.62 -16.71 -9.06
N ILE A 160 -17.69 -16.88 -8.26
CA ILE A 160 -18.97 -17.40 -8.71
C ILE A 160 -19.86 -16.19 -8.97
N ALA A 161 -20.22 -15.97 -10.24
CA ALA A 161 -21.35 -15.11 -10.55
C ALA A 161 -22.59 -15.83 -10.00
N THR A 162 -23.30 -15.24 -9.05
CA THR A 162 -24.64 -15.71 -8.71
C THR A 162 -25.46 -15.56 -9.98
N THR A 163 -25.60 -16.64 -10.76
CA THR A 163 -26.65 -16.76 -11.75
C THR A 163 -27.95 -16.75 -10.96
N GLU A 164 -28.52 -15.56 -10.80
CA GLU A 164 -29.93 -15.42 -10.48
C GLU A 164 -30.69 -15.93 -11.71
N THR A 165 -30.94 -17.25 -11.72
CA THR A 165 -32.06 -17.83 -12.47
C THR A 165 -33.32 -17.24 -11.86
N ASN A 166 -33.83 -16.18 -12.48
CA ASN A 166 -35.15 -15.67 -12.21
C ASN A 166 -36.18 -16.60 -12.88
N PRO A 167 -37.17 -17.17 -12.16
CA PRO A 167 -38.20 -18.04 -12.73
C PRO A 167 -39.17 -17.30 -13.66
#